data_AF-A3VKX8-F1
#
_entry.id   AF-A3VKX8-F1
#
_cell.length_a   1.000
_cell.length_b   1.000
_cell.length_c   1.000
_cell.angle_alpha   90.00
_cell.angle_beta   90.00
_cell.angle_gamma   90.00
#
_symmetry.space_group_name_H-M   'P 1'
#
loop_
_entity.id
_entity.type
_entity.pdbx_description
1 polymer ?
#
loop_
_entity_poly.entity_id
_entity_poly.type
_entity_poly.pdbx_seq_one_letter_code
_entity_poly.pdbx_strand_id
1 'polypeptide(L)'
;MSVPKIINLGLPKSGTTTLATAFAEAGLRVADWMARDEKGDKMGFVGRLMYLGYFETGDPLSAMPDFDAYTEISVVRRGRNFWPQTDWAIISGIRAHHPGARFLLSARDPEKHADSIRRWSNLGKTRLPANHVPGLPQFHGQNPGEIERWIESHIKFCRHVFDGADDFLEFDIEDPEAADKIARFTGVDLPWWGKANENENHKPRDEDDEDSDLESEDGVS
;
A
#
# COMPACT_ATOMS: atom_id res chain seq x y z
N MET A 1 -10.38 -21.72 10.06
CA MET A 1 -9.83 -21.48 8.71
C MET A 1 -8.75 -20.42 8.87
N SER A 2 -7.64 -20.50 8.14
CA SER A 2 -6.61 -19.46 8.15
C SER A 2 -7.17 -18.18 7.52
N VAL A 3 -6.78 -17.02 8.06
CA VAL A 3 -7.10 -15.72 7.46
C VAL A 3 -6.51 -15.67 6.04
N PRO A 4 -7.26 -15.22 5.02
CA PRO A 4 -6.70 -15.08 3.68
C PRO A 4 -5.60 -14.02 3.68
N LYS A 5 -4.65 -14.09 2.73
CA LYS A 5 -3.74 -12.97 2.50
C LYS A 5 -4.54 -11.78 1.98
N ILE A 6 -4.42 -10.62 2.61
CA ILE A 6 -5.15 -9.40 2.24
C ILE A 6 -4.17 -8.38 1.65
N ILE A 7 -4.39 -7.94 0.42
CA ILE A 7 -3.47 -7.06 -0.30
C ILE A 7 -4.22 -5.79 -0.68
N ASN A 8 -3.80 -4.65 -0.15
CA ASN A 8 -4.32 -3.36 -0.58
C ASN A 8 -3.53 -2.83 -1.77
N LEU A 9 -4.26 -2.50 -2.83
CA LEU A 9 -3.76 -1.96 -4.09
C LEU A 9 -3.87 -0.42 -4.13
N GLY A 10 -4.27 0.22 -3.04
CA GLY A 10 -4.33 1.67 -2.95
C GLY A 10 -2.99 2.36 -3.24
N LEU A 11 -3.06 3.56 -3.83
CA LEU A 11 -1.90 4.44 -3.91
C LEU A 11 -1.63 5.11 -2.55
N PRO A 12 -0.41 5.63 -2.30
CA PRO A 12 -0.12 6.38 -1.09
C PRO A 12 -1.15 7.47 -0.81
N LYS A 13 -1.50 7.65 0.47
CA LYS A 13 -2.49 8.63 0.93
C LYS A 13 -3.96 8.34 0.57
N SER A 14 -4.27 7.11 0.18
CA SER A 14 -5.65 6.64 -0.01
C SER A 14 -6.36 6.15 1.27
N GLY A 15 -5.70 6.21 2.43
CA GLY A 15 -6.24 5.67 3.69
C GLY A 15 -5.56 4.38 4.18
N THR A 16 -4.38 4.06 3.63
CA THR A 16 -3.59 2.86 3.96
C THR A 16 -3.32 2.71 5.46
N THR A 17 -2.99 3.79 6.17
CA THR A 17 -2.76 3.78 7.62
C THR A 17 -4.01 3.40 8.42
N THR A 18 -5.19 3.90 8.06
CA THR A 18 -6.44 3.52 8.71
C THR A 18 -6.71 2.03 8.50
N LEU A 19 -6.49 1.53 7.28
CA LEU A 19 -6.65 0.11 7.00
C LEU A 19 -5.65 -0.74 7.81
N ALA A 20 -4.40 -0.29 7.92
CA ALA A 20 -3.36 -0.96 8.69
C ALA A 20 -3.73 -1.07 10.18
N THR A 21 -4.18 0.03 10.78
CA THR A 21 -4.63 0.04 12.18
C THR A 21 -5.85 -0.85 12.38
N ALA A 22 -6.84 -0.82 11.47
CA ALA A 22 -8.03 -1.66 11.58
C ALA A 22 -7.69 -3.16 11.58
N PHE A 23 -6.81 -3.60 10.68
CA PHE A 23 -6.38 -5.00 10.66
C PHE A 23 -5.50 -5.38 11.86
N ALA A 24 -4.63 -4.48 12.32
CA ALA A 24 -3.84 -4.73 13.52
C ALA A 24 -4.72 -4.88 14.77
N GLU A 25 -5.73 -4.03 14.93
CA GLU A 25 -6.74 -4.12 16.00
C GLU A 25 -7.60 -5.39 15.89
N ALA A 26 -7.79 -5.91 14.67
CA ALA A 26 -8.40 -7.21 14.42
C ALA A 26 -7.46 -8.41 14.72
N GLY A 27 -6.23 -8.16 15.16
CA GLY A 27 -5.24 -9.17 15.53
C GLY A 27 -4.44 -9.75 14.36
N LEU A 28 -4.49 -9.13 13.18
CA LEU A 28 -3.69 -9.55 12.02
C LEU A 28 -2.27 -9.02 12.11
N ARG A 29 -1.32 -9.76 11.51
CA ARG A 29 0.03 -9.24 11.25
C ARG A 29 0.02 -8.40 9.97
N VAL A 30 0.33 -7.12 10.11
CA VAL A 30 0.22 -6.14 9.03
C VAL A 30 1.60 -5.66 8.58
N ALA A 31 1.84 -5.72 7.27
CA ALA A 31 2.98 -5.11 6.61
C ALA A 31 2.56 -3.77 5.97
N ASP A 32 3.09 -2.66 6.48
CA ASP A 32 2.76 -1.30 6.02
C ASP A 32 4.04 -0.53 5.70
N TRP A 33 4.31 -0.31 4.40
CA TRP A 33 5.51 0.27 3.74
C TRP A 33 6.88 -0.30 4.14
N MET A 34 7.15 -0.48 5.43
CA MET A 34 8.29 -1.12 6.06
C MET A 34 7.81 -2.35 6.86
N ALA A 35 8.15 -3.55 6.41
CA ALA A 35 7.88 -4.77 7.15
C ALA A 35 8.77 -4.86 8.39
N ARG A 36 8.20 -5.35 9.49
CA ARG A 36 8.89 -5.55 10.77
C ARG A 36 8.62 -6.94 11.31
N ASP A 37 9.64 -7.57 11.86
CA ASP A 37 9.47 -8.89 12.48
C ASP A 37 8.71 -8.81 13.82
N GLU A 38 8.56 -9.96 14.50
CA GLU A 38 7.87 -10.04 15.81
C GLU A 38 8.50 -9.20 16.91
N LYS A 39 9.79 -8.90 16.78
CA LYS A 39 10.54 -8.10 17.75
C LYS A 39 10.45 -6.60 17.42
N GLY A 40 9.90 -6.25 16.27
CA GLY A 40 9.80 -4.89 15.75
C GLY A 40 10.99 -4.46 14.89
N ASP A 41 11.93 -5.38 14.62
CA ASP A 41 13.13 -5.11 13.83
C ASP A 41 12.76 -4.98 12.35
N LYS A 42 13.40 -4.05 11.63
CA LYS A 42 13.09 -3.77 10.23
C LYS A 42 13.54 -4.93 9.34
N MET A 43 12.61 -5.51 8.59
CA MET A 43 12.90 -6.52 7.57
C MET A 43 13.19 -5.88 6.20
N GLY A 44 12.56 -4.74 5.91
CA GLY A 44 12.74 -4.00 4.67
C GLY A 44 11.44 -3.46 4.09
N PHE A 45 11.56 -2.71 2.98
CA PHE A 45 10.38 -2.19 2.30
C PHE A 45 9.50 -3.31 1.75
N VAL A 46 8.20 -3.24 2.03
CA VAL A 46 7.23 -4.28 1.63
C VAL A 46 7.30 -4.55 0.12
N GLY A 47 7.30 -3.50 -0.70
CA GLY A 47 7.41 -3.65 -2.15
C GLY A 47 8.72 -4.30 -2.61
N ARG A 48 9.86 -3.98 -1.96
CA ARG A 48 11.14 -4.63 -2.26
C ARG A 48 11.09 -6.13 -1.95
N LEU A 49 10.55 -6.48 -0.78
CA LEU A 49 10.40 -7.87 -0.35
C LEU A 49 9.45 -8.64 -1.27
N MET A 50 8.42 -7.98 -1.82
CA MET A 50 7.54 -8.60 -2.82
C MET A 50 8.26 -8.95 -4.12
N TYR A 51 9.04 -8.01 -4.65
CA TYR A 51 9.85 -8.29 -5.85
C TYR A 51 10.92 -9.35 -5.57
N LEU A 52 11.55 -9.33 -4.40
CA LEU A 52 12.51 -10.35 -3.99
C LEU A 52 11.87 -11.75 -4.04
N GLY A 53 10.74 -11.93 -3.36
CA GLY A 53 10.03 -13.22 -3.34
C GLY A 53 9.63 -13.67 -4.75
N TYR A 54 9.09 -12.76 -5.56
CA TYR A 54 8.70 -13.08 -6.94
C TYR A 54 9.87 -13.57 -7.79
N PHE A 55 10.99 -12.84 -7.81
CA PHE A 55 12.12 -13.19 -8.66
C PHE A 55 12.91 -14.40 -8.15
N GLU A 56 12.90 -14.69 -6.85
CA GLU A 56 13.59 -15.86 -6.29
C GLU A 56 12.75 -17.14 -6.35
N THR A 57 11.43 -17.04 -6.17
CA THR A 57 10.57 -18.22 -5.93
C THR A 57 9.31 -18.28 -6.80
N GLY A 58 8.96 -17.19 -7.47
CA GLY A 58 7.66 -17.02 -8.14
C GLY A 58 6.54 -16.53 -7.22
N ASP A 59 6.67 -16.69 -5.89
CA ASP A 59 5.71 -16.22 -4.89
C ASP A 59 6.11 -14.85 -4.34
N PRO A 60 5.36 -13.77 -4.63
CA PRO A 60 5.68 -12.45 -4.10
C PRO A 60 5.60 -12.33 -2.58
N LEU A 61 4.95 -13.25 -1.85
CA LEU A 61 4.83 -13.15 -0.39
C LEU A 61 5.83 -14.03 0.36
N SER A 62 6.69 -14.78 -0.34
CA SER A 62 7.60 -15.76 0.30
C SER A 62 8.66 -15.16 1.23
N ALA A 63 9.04 -13.90 1.05
CA ALA A 63 9.93 -13.18 1.95
C ALA A 63 9.22 -12.59 3.19
N MET A 64 7.88 -12.67 3.24
CA MET A 64 7.02 -12.15 4.32
C MET A 64 5.87 -13.12 4.64
N PRO A 65 6.13 -14.42 4.85
CA PRO A 65 5.07 -15.44 4.90
C PRO A 65 4.15 -15.30 6.13
N ASP A 66 4.65 -14.70 7.21
CA ASP A 66 3.95 -14.59 8.49
C ASP A 66 3.00 -13.39 8.57
N PHE A 67 2.91 -12.55 7.52
CA PHE A 67 1.98 -11.43 7.49
C PHE A 67 0.65 -11.82 6.89
N ASP A 68 -0.45 -11.32 7.45
CA ASP A 68 -1.81 -11.58 6.98
C ASP A 68 -2.27 -10.49 6.01
N ALA A 69 -1.88 -9.23 6.25
CA ALA A 69 -2.32 -8.08 5.46
C ALA A 69 -1.14 -7.20 5.01
N TYR A 70 -1.24 -6.65 3.79
CA TYR A 70 -0.24 -5.78 3.16
C TYR A 70 -0.93 -4.49 2.71
N THR A 71 -0.79 -3.39 3.48
CA THR A 71 -1.68 -2.22 3.38
C THR A 71 -1.10 -1.03 2.62
N GLU A 72 0.22 -0.84 2.68
CA GLU A 72 0.98 0.08 1.84
C GLU A 72 2.16 -0.70 1.25
N ILE A 73 2.04 -1.09 -0.01
CA ILE A 73 3.04 -1.93 -0.67
C ILE A 73 3.98 -1.13 -1.59
N SER A 74 3.72 0.18 -1.76
CA SER A 74 4.58 1.05 -2.55
C SER A 74 5.59 1.81 -1.72
N VAL A 75 6.71 2.13 -2.37
CA VAL A 75 7.68 3.07 -1.84
C VAL A 75 8.36 3.82 -2.97
N VAL A 76 8.52 5.12 -2.77
CA VAL A 76 9.41 5.98 -3.56
C VAL A 76 10.21 6.83 -2.58
N ARG A 77 11.44 6.42 -2.25
CA ARG A 77 12.27 7.10 -1.23
C ARG A 77 13.72 6.66 -1.38
N ARG A 78 14.68 7.59 -1.22
CA ARG A 78 16.14 7.31 -1.16
C ARG A 78 16.62 6.36 -2.28
N GLY A 79 16.28 6.68 -3.52
CA GLY A 79 16.66 5.88 -4.70
C GLY A 79 15.90 4.55 -4.86
N ARG A 80 15.00 4.20 -3.94
CA ARG A 80 14.10 3.05 -4.07
C ARG A 80 12.78 3.49 -4.70
N ASN A 81 12.23 2.67 -5.59
CA ASN A 81 11.03 2.95 -6.36
C ASN A 81 10.32 1.62 -6.69
N PHE A 82 9.38 1.20 -5.83
CA PHE A 82 8.65 -0.07 -5.96
C PHE A 82 7.16 0.17 -5.90
N TRP A 83 6.41 -0.41 -6.85
CA TRP A 83 4.96 -0.23 -6.99
C TRP A 83 4.25 -1.56 -7.33
N PRO A 84 4.29 -2.56 -6.45
CA PRO A 84 3.71 -3.88 -6.73
C PRO A 84 2.22 -3.81 -7.09
N GLN A 85 1.48 -2.82 -6.58
CA GLN A 85 0.05 -2.64 -6.89
C GLN A 85 -0.22 -2.29 -8.35
N THR A 86 0.81 -1.91 -9.11
CA THR A 86 0.72 -1.56 -10.54
C THR A 86 1.25 -2.67 -11.46
N ASP A 87 1.81 -3.74 -10.89
CA ASP A 87 2.51 -4.77 -11.65
C ASP A 87 1.69 -6.07 -11.72
N TRP A 88 1.32 -6.44 -12.94
CA TRP A 88 0.56 -7.67 -13.18
C TRP A 88 1.33 -8.93 -12.78
N ALA A 89 2.66 -8.97 -12.93
CA ALA A 89 3.45 -10.13 -12.56
C ALA A 89 3.34 -10.41 -11.06
N ILE A 90 3.35 -9.36 -10.24
CA ILE A 90 3.17 -9.47 -8.79
C ILE A 90 1.73 -9.85 -8.44
N ILE A 91 0.73 -9.15 -8.99
CA ILE A 91 -0.68 -9.43 -8.67
C ILE A 91 -1.06 -10.87 -9.06
N SER A 92 -0.69 -11.30 -10.26
CA SER A 92 -0.97 -12.66 -10.74
C SER A 92 -0.17 -13.73 -9.98
N GLY A 93 1.07 -13.44 -9.60
CA GLY A 93 1.89 -14.32 -8.74
C GLY A 93 1.24 -14.56 -7.38
N ILE A 94 0.74 -13.50 -6.73
CA ILE A 94 0.01 -13.64 -5.45
C ILE A 94 -1.23 -14.52 -5.64
N ARG A 95 -2.04 -14.29 -6.69
CA ARG A 95 -3.24 -15.11 -6.96
C ARG A 95 -2.92 -16.59 -7.20
N ALA A 96 -1.81 -16.86 -7.88
CA ALA A 96 -1.39 -18.23 -8.19
C ALA A 96 -0.90 -18.98 -6.95
N HIS A 97 -0.14 -18.31 -6.07
CA HIS A 97 0.48 -18.94 -4.90
C HIS A 97 -0.39 -18.93 -3.64
N HIS A 98 -1.33 -17.99 -3.53
CA HIS A 98 -2.24 -17.86 -2.39
C HIS A 98 -3.71 -17.93 -2.84
N PRO A 99 -4.22 -19.11 -3.23
CA PRO A 99 -5.63 -19.28 -3.55
C PRO A 99 -6.51 -18.85 -2.37
N GLY A 100 -7.37 -17.85 -2.60
CA GLY A 100 -8.19 -17.24 -1.57
C GLY A 100 -7.68 -15.90 -1.04
N ALA A 101 -6.53 -15.41 -1.54
CA ALA A 101 -6.12 -14.03 -1.31
C ALA A 101 -7.25 -13.04 -1.66
N ARG A 102 -7.27 -11.91 -0.96
CA ARG A 102 -8.29 -10.86 -1.08
C ARG A 102 -7.62 -9.55 -1.42
N PHE A 103 -7.98 -8.97 -2.56
CA PHE A 103 -7.45 -7.71 -3.05
C PHE A 103 -8.42 -6.58 -2.71
N LEU A 104 -7.90 -5.58 -2.02
CA LEU A 104 -8.62 -4.37 -1.68
C LEU A 104 -8.10 -3.23 -2.56
N LEU A 105 -8.97 -2.32 -2.96
CA LEU A 105 -8.59 -1.02 -3.49
C LEU A 105 -9.23 0.06 -2.62
N SER A 106 -8.43 0.69 -1.76
CA SER A 106 -8.81 1.95 -1.13
C SER A 106 -8.82 3.05 -2.19
N ALA A 107 -9.99 3.29 -2.79
CA ALA A 107 -10.23 4.35 -3.74
C ALA A 107 -10.72 5.60 -3.00
N ARG A 108 -10.34 6.77 -3.50
CA ARG A 108 -10.82 8.07 -3.00
C ARG A 108 -11.07 8.97 -4.18
N ASP A 109 -11.94 9.96 -4.01
CA ASP A 109 -12.06 11.07 -4.95
C ASP A 109 -10.66 11.57 -5.39
N PRO A 110 -10.37 11.58 -6.71
CA PRO A 110 -9.03 11.88 -7.21
C PRO A 110 -8.50 13.25 -6.81
N GLU A 111 -9.37 14.28 -6.74
CA GLU A 111 -8.97 15.63 -6.32
C GLU A 111 -8.56 15.65 -4.85
N LYS A 112 -9.42 15.13 -3.96
CA LYS A 112 -9.10 15.02 -2.51
C LYS A 112 -7.83 14.18 -2.26
N HIS A 113 -7.65 13.12 -3.03
CA HIS A 113 -6.49 12.24 -2.91
C HIS A 113 -5.21 12.93 -3.40
N ALA A 114 -5.25 13.59 -4.56
CA ALA A 114 -4.14 14.37 -5.08
C ALA A 114 -3.73 15.49 -4.10
N ASP A 115 -4.71 16.18 -3.50
CA ASP A 115 -4.45 17.20 -2.48
C ASP A 115 -3.83 16.64 -1.20
N SER A 116 -4.14 15.38 -0.84
CA SER A 116 -3.44 14.70 0.26
C SER A 116 -1.98 14.41 -0.09
N ILE A 117 -1.71 13.92 -1.31
CA ILE A 117 -0.36 13.63 -1.81
C ILE A 117 0.50 14.91 -1.86
N ARG A 118 -0.06 16.01 -2.36
CA ARG A 118 0.65 17.31 -2.48
C ARG A 118 1.04 17.90 -1.14
N ARG A 119 0.20 17.72 -0.11
CA ARG A 119 0.43 18.22 1.26
C ARG A 119 1.35 17.32 2.08
N TRP A 120 1.61 16.09 1.64
CA TRP A 120 2.38 15.12 2.40
C TRP A 120 3.88 15.25 2.17
N SER A 121 4.57 15.90 3.11
CA SER A 121 6.03 16.04 3.12
C SER A 121 6.56 16.45 1.72
N ASN A 122 7.56 15.74 1.20
CA ASN A 122 8.13 15.91 -0.13
C ASN A 122 7.55 14.93 -1.18
N LEU A 123 6.48 14.18 -0.89
CA LEU A 123 5.95 13.14 -1.77
C LEU A 123 5.50 13.70 -3.13
N GLY A 124 4.49 14.56 -3.12
CA GLY A 124 3.94 15.16 -4.35
C GLY A 124 4.85 16.20 -4.99
N LYS A 125 5.72 16.85 -4.22
CA LYS A 125 6.57 17.94 -4.72
C LYS A 125 7.89 17.46 -5.33
N THR A 126 8.47 16.40 -4.78
CA THR A 126 9.82 15.96 -5.11
C THR A 126 9.86 14.48 -5.45
N ARG A 127 9.37 13.60 -4.59
CA ARG A 127 9.58 12.15 -4.75
C ARG A 127 8.86 11.59 -5.97
N LEU A 128 7.58 11.94 -6.18
CA LEU A 128 6.87 11.49 -7.38
C LEU A 128 7.46 12.09 -8.66
N PRO A 129 7.65 13.43 -8.78
CA PRO A 129 8.15 13.99 -10.04
C PRO A 129 9.59 13.66 -10.37
N ALA A 130 10.42 13.34 -9.37
CA ALA A 130 11.84 13.02 -9.58
C ALA A 130 12.10 11.55 -9.94
N ASN A 131 11.09 10.68 -9.93
CA ASN A 131 11.26 9.24 -10.16
C ASN A 131 10.37 8.73 -11.31
N HIS A 132 10.75 7.60 -11.90
CA HIS A 132 9.94 6.91 -12.90
C HIS A 132 8.87 6.04 -12.22
N VAL A 133 7.81 6.68 -11.73
CA VAL A 133 6.68 5.98 -11.11
C VAL A 133 5.80 5.36 -12.22
N PRO A 134 5.36 4.10 -12.11
CA PRO A 134 4.44 3.52 -13.09
C PRO A 134 3.18 4.37 -13.27
N GLY A 135 2.86 4.70 -14.52
CA GLY A 135 1.75 5.59 -14.86
C GLY A 135 1.98 7.08 -14.59
N LEU A 136 3.09 7.46 -13.94
CA LEU A 136 3.52 8.85 -13.72
C LEU A 136 5.03 8.99 -14.00
N PRO A 137 5.43 9.07 -15.29
CA PRO A 137 6.84 9.18 -15.66
C PRO A 137 7.50 10.40 -15.01
N GLN A 138 8.82 10.32 -14.82
CA GLN A 138 9.63 11.42 -14.32
C GLN A 138 9.29 12.74 -15.04
N PHE A 139 9.36 13.85 -14.30
CA PHE A 139 8.98 15.21 -14.71
C PHE A 139 7.48 15.50 -14.81
N HIS A 140 6.62 14.55 -14.44
CA HIS A 140 5.17 14.76 -14.30
C HIS A 140 4.74 14.74 -12.82
N GLY A 141 3.54 15.21 -12.54
CA GLY A 141 2.96 15.29 -11.19
C GLY A 141 3.10 16.67 -10.55
N GLN A 142 3.66 17.65 -11.26
CA GLN A 142 3.83 19.02 -10.78
C GLN A 142 2.73 19.95 -11.28
N ASN A 143 2.13 19.67 -12.44
CA ASN A 143 1.09 20.52 -13.00
C ASN A 143 -0.31 20.11 -12.48
N PRO A 144 -1.27 21.06 -12.46
CA PRO A 144 -2.65 20.75 -12.13
C PRO A 144 -3.23 19.61 -12.99
N GLY A 145 -3.92 18.67 -12.35
CA GLY A 145 -4.57 17.54 -13.01
C GLY A 145 -3.66 16.34 -13.32
N GLU A 146 -2.33 16.44 -13.18
CA GLU A 146 -1.44 15.31 -13.50
C GLU A 146 -1.53 14.18 -12.47
N ILE A 147 -1.54 14.51 -11.18
CA ILE A 147 -1.68 13.53 -10.09
C ILE A 147 -3.08 12.91 -10.13
N GLU A 148 -4.11 13.71 -10.39
CA GLU A 148 -5.50 13.27 -10.51
C GLU A 148 -5.66 12.25 -11.64
N ARG A 149 -5.14 12.56 -12.85
CA ARG A 149 -5.15 11.63 -13.98
C ARG A 149 -4.40 10.33 -13.66
N TRP A 150 -3.29 10.43 -12.94
CA TRP A 150 -2.54 9.25 -12.51
C TRP A 150 -3.34 8.37 -11.54
N ILE A 151 -3.97 8.97 -10.52
CA ILE A 151 -4.85 8.28 -9.56
C ILE A 151 -6.02 7.62 -10.29
N GLU A 152 -6.73 8.37 -11.15
CA GLU A 152 -7.83 7.82 -11.95
C GLU A 152 -7.40 6.64 -12.82
N SER A 153 -6.22 6.74 -13.44
CA SER A 153 -5.69 5.69 -14.31
C SER A 153 -5.37 4.42 -13.54
N HIS A 154 -4.86 4.55 -12.31
CA HIS A 154 -4.63 3.41 -11.42
C HIS A 154 -5.93 2.72 -11.00
N ILE A 155 -6.95 3.51 -10.62
CA ILE A 155 -8.28 2.96 -10.31
C ILE A 155 -8.86 2.22 -11.53
N LYS A 156 -8.76 2.81 -12.73
CA LYS A 156 -9.20 2.18 -13.99
C LYS A 156 -8.41 0.89 -14.29
N PHE A 157 -7.10 0.88 -14.03
CA PHE A 157 -6.26 -0.31 -14.16
C PHE A 157 -6.75 -1.44 -13.25
N CYS A 158 -6.94 -1.18 -11.94
CA CYS A 158 -7.44 -2.19 -11.02
C CYS A 158 -8.82 -2.71 -11.44
N ARG A 159 -9.76 -1.82 -11.80
CA ARG A 159 -11.10 -2.22 -12.29
C ARG A 159 -11.02 -3.11 -13.52
N HIS A 160 -10.08 -2.84 -14.43
CA HIS A 160 -9.88 -3.67 -15.62
C HIS A 160 -9.28 -5.03 -15.29
N VAL A 161 -8.25 -5.06 -14.43
CA VAL A 161 -7.54 -6.27 -14.04
C VAL A 161 -8.44 -7.24 -13.25
N PHE A 162 -9.35 -6.70 -12.45
CA PHE A 162 -10.25 -7.47 -11.58
C PHE A 162 -11.69 -7.52 -12.10
N ASP A 163 -11.92 -7.26 -13.39
CA ASP A 163 -13.27 -7.32 -13.97
C ASP A 163 -13.90 -8.72 -13.76
N GLY A 164 -15.06 -8.75 -13.10
CA GLY A 164 -15.77 -9.98 -12.74
C GLY A 164 -15.11 -10.86 -11.67
N ALA A 165 -14.04 -10.41 -11.03
CA ALA A 165 -13.33 -11.19 -10.02
C ALA A 165 -14.01 -11.13 -8.64
N ASP A 166 -14.14 -12.28 -7.96
CA ASP A 166 -14.76 -12.40 -6.63
C ASP A 166 -13.78 -12.14 -5.47
N ASP A 167 -12.49 -12.03 -5.79
CA ASP A 167 -11.39 -11.77 -4.88
C ASP A 167 -10.94 -10.30 -4.89
N PHE A 168 -11.78 -9.39 -5.39
CA PHE A 168 -11.53 -7.95 -5.40
C PHE A 168 -12.66 -7.12 -4.77
N LEU A 169 -12.29 -6.14 -3.95
CA LEU A 169 -13.20 -5.14 -3.41
C LEU A 169 -12.59 -3.74 -3.53
N GLU A 170 -13.24 -2.89 -4.31
CA GLU A 170 -13.02 -1.44 -4.26
C GLU A 170 -13.89 -0.82 -3.17
N PHE A 171 -13.33 0.06 -2.35
CA PHE A 171 -14.04 0.76 -1.29
C PHE A 171 -13.54 2.20 -1.13
N ASP A 172 -14.40 3.09 -0.63
CA ASP A 172 -14.02 4.44 -0.21
C ASP A 172 -13.78 4.47 1.30
N ILE A 173 -12.66 5.02 1.74
CA ILE A 173 -12.35 5.16 3.18
C ILE A 173 -13.31 6.10 3.91
N GLU A 174 -13.95 7.04 3.19
CA GLU A 174 -14.95 7.96 3.73
C GLU A 174 -16.35 7.34 3.81
N ASP A 175 -16.57 6.15 3.20
CA ASP A 175 -17.84 5.43 3.26
C ASP A 175 -18.11 4.90 4.68
N PRO A 176 -19.23 5.29 5.32
CA PRO A 176 -19.58 4.79 6.65
C PRO A 176 -19.76 3.26 6.71
N GLU A 177 -20.02 2.60 5.57
CA GLU A 177 -20.14 1.15 5.48
C GLU A 177 -18.82 0.44 5.10
N ALA A 178 -17.70 1.17 4.98
CA ALA A 178 -16.44 0.61 4.52
C ALA A 178 -15.96 -0.56 5.40
N ALA A 179 -16.02 -0.40 6.73
CA ALA A 179 -15.64 -1.45 7.68
C ALA A 179 -16.44 -2.74 7.43
N ASP A 180 -17.77 -2.63 7.34
CA ASP A 180 -18.66 -3.77 7.14
C ASP A 180 -18.48 -4.44 5.78
N LYS A 181 -18.17 -3.66 4.73
CA LYS A 181 -17.86 -4.17 3.39
C LYS A 181 -16.56 -4.97 3.42
N ILE A 182 -15.51 -4.43 4.02
CA ILE A 182 -14.22 -5.10 4.15
C ILE A 182 -14.37 -6.36 5.00
N ALA A 183 -15.02 -6.27 6.17
CA ALA A 183 -15.17 -7.41 7.08
C ALA A 183 -15.91 -8.58 6.42
N ARG A 184 -17.00 -8.32 5.70
CA ARG A 184 -17.72 -9.36 4.95
C ARG A 184 -16.89 -9.97 3.83
N PHE A 185 -16.09 -9.16 3.14
CA PHE A 185 -15.29 -9.59 2.00
C PHE A 185 -14.06 -10.41 2.41
N THR A 186 -13.37 -9.99 3.47
CA THR A 186 -12.17 -10.65 3.99
C THR A 186 -12.48 -11.77 4.98
N GLY A 187 -13.67 -11.76 5.59
CA GLY A 187 -14.03 -12.65 6.69
C GLY A 187 -13.37 -12.27 8.02
N VAL A 188 -12.82 -11.05 8.13
CA VAL A 188 -12.13 -10.54 9.32
C VAL A 188 -13.00 -9.48 9.98
N ASP A 189 -13.38 -9.70 11.24
CA ASP A 189 -14.08 -8.66 12.00
C ASP A 189 -13.16 -7.47 12.28
N LEU A 190 -13.66 -6.24 12.10
CA LEU A 190 -12.89 -5.02 12.28
C LEU A 190 -13.39 -4.28 13.54
N PRO A 191 -12.82 -4.57 14.73
CA PRO A 191 -13.29 -3.99 15.99
C PRO A 191 -13.03 -2.48 16.08
N TRP A 192 -12.17 -1.95 15.21
CA TRP A 192 -11.85 -0.54 15.10
C TRP A 192 -11.94 -0.07 13.65
N TRP A 193 -12.53 1.12 13.45
CA TRP A 193 -12.55 1.80 12.16
C TRP A 193 -12.53 3.32 12.31
N GLY A 194 -11.36 3.93 12.12
CA GLY A 194 -11.20 5.27 11.55
C GLY A 194 -11.89 6.49 12.19
N LYS A 195 -12.62 6.41 13.31
CA LYS A 195 -13.20 7.61 13.97
C LYS A 195 -13.01 7.63 15.49
N ALA A 196 -11.99 8.37 15.91
CA ALA A 196 -11.98 9.22 17.11
C ALA A 196 -11.06 10.44 16.81
N ASN A 197 -11.49 11.66 17.18
CA ASN A 197 -10.83 13.00 17.06
C ASN A 197 -11.40 13.87 15.91
N GLU A 198 -12.27 14.86 16.17
CA GLU A 198 -11.95 16.15 16.84
C GLU A 198 -10.50 16.56 16.60
N ASN A 199 -10.30 17.55 15.73
CA ASN A 199 -9.01 18.13 15.37
C ASN A 199 -8.04 18.24 16.56
N GLU A 200 -7.15 17.27 16.72
CA GLU A 200 -5.86 17.53 17.33
C GLU A 200 -4.82 17.56 16.22
N ASN A 201 -4.25 18.76 16.09
CA ASN A 201 -3.25 19.17 15.15
C ASN A 201 -1.94 18.41 15.41
N HIS A 202 -1.92 17.11 15.14
CA HIS A 202 -0.68 16.33 15.18
C HIS A 202 0.13 16.70 13.94
N LYS A 203 1.21 17.46 14.15
CA LYS A 203 2.31 17.50 13.19
C LYS A 203 2.73 16.05 12.92
N PRO A 204 2.93 15.64 11.66
CA PRO A 204 3.55 14.35 11.40
C PRO A 204 4.85 14.30 12.18
N ARG A 205 5.04 13.26 12.98
CA ARG A 205 6.36 12.96 13.52
C ARG A 205 7.21 12.65 12.28
N ASP A 206 8.25 13.44 12.05
CA ASP A 206 9.20 13.18 10.98
C ASP A 206 9.99 11.91 11.33
N GLU A 207 9.37 10.74 11.10
CA GLU A 207 10.07 9.45 11.02
C GLU A 207 11.05 9.40 9.84
N ASP A 208 11.13 10.50 9.07
CA ASP A 208 12.03 10.66 7.94
C ASP A 208 13.51 10.85 8.35
N ASP A 209 13.78 11.28 9.60
CA ASP A 209 15.13 11.61 10.09
C ASP A 209 15.84 10.47 10.86
N GLU A 210 15.12 9.45 11.36
CA GLU A 210 15.73 8.39 12.21
C GLU A 210 16.35 7.21 11.45
N ASP A 211 16.41 7.26 10.12
CA ASP A 211 16.91 6.13 9.30
C ASP A 211 18.28 6.36 8.65
N SER A 212 19.19 7.12 9.26
CA SER A 212 20.54 7.36 8.71
C SER A 212 21.43 6.11 8.64
N ASP A 213 21.04 5.00 9.25
CA ASP A 213 21.99 3.92 9.58
C ASP A 213 21.96 2.71 8.63
N LEU A 214 21.19 2.76 7.52
CA LEU A 214 21.08 1.65 6.56
C LEU A 214 22.09 1.71 5.39
N GLU A 215 23.05 2.63 5.39
CA GLU A 215 24.07 2.73 4.32
C GLU A 215 25.23 1.72 4.44
N SER A 216 25.25 0.83 5.43
CA SER A 216 26.42 -0.02 5.69
C SER A 216 26.34 -1.48 5.23
N GLU A 217 25.22 -2.01 4.74
CA GLU A 217 25.11 -3.45 4.43
C GLU A 217 24.96 -3.86 2.96
N ASP A 218 24.75 -2.93 2.01
CA ASP A 218 24.75 -3.26 0.57
C ASP A 218 26.14 -3.08 -0.08
N GLY A 219 27.21 -3.22 0.69
CA GLY A 219 28.58 -3.33 0.19
C GLY A 219 28.87 -4.75 -0.26
N VAL A 220 28.52 -5.10 -1.50
CA VAL A 220 29.05 -6.30 -2.17
C VAL A 220 29.62 -5.92 -3.53
N SER A 221 30.85 -6.38 -3.73
CA SER A 221 31.84 -6.05 -4.78
C SER A 221 31.37 -6.17 -6.21
#